data_AF-A0A4Q3YES3-F1
#
_entry.id   AF-A0A4Q3YES3-F1
#
_cell.length_a   1.000
_cell.length_b   1.000
_cell.length_c   1.000
_cell.angle_alpha   90.00
_cell.angle_beta   90.00
_cell.angle_gamma   90.00
#
_symmetry.space_group_name_H-M   'P 1'
#
loop_
_entity.id
_entity.type
_entity.pdbx_description
1 polymer ?
#
loop_
_entity_poly.entity_id
_entity_poly.type
_entity_poly.pdbx_seq_one_letter_code
_entity_poly.pdbx_strand_id
1 'polypeptide(L)'
;QVIKDLVPDFTHFYAQYASIKPWLQTVTPTPSGKERLQSPEQRERLDGLYECILCACCSTACPSYWWNADRFLGPAVLLQAYRWLADSRDEMTGERLEALEDPFRLYRCHTIMNCANVCPKGLSPAKAIAEIKKMQVEKHG
;
A
#
# COMPACT_ATOMS: atom_id res chain seq x y z
N GLN A 1 16.27 12.50 2.88
CA GLN A 1 17.47 13.37 2.90
C GLN A 1 18.37 12.98 1.73
N VAL A 2 19.36 13.80 1.34
CA VAL A 2 20.33 13.42 0.31
C VAL A 2 21.55 12.82 1.01
N ILE A 3 21.97 11.60 0.62
CA ILE A 3 23.22 11.00 1.09
C ILE A 3 24.39 11.67 0.35
N LYS A 4 24.34 11.65 -0.99
CA LYS A 4 25.33 12.28 -1.87
C LYS A 4 24.76 12.44 -3.29
N ASP A 5 25.06 13.54 -3.98
CA ASP A 5 24.66 13.80 -5.36
C ASP A 5 23.14 13.56 -5.59
N LEU A 6 22.80 12.63 -6.49
CA LEU A 6 21.42 12.22 -6.80
C LEU A 6 20.97 10.97 -6.01
N VAL A 7 21.70 10.60 -4.94
CA VAL A 7 21.40 9.45 -4.09
C VAL A 7 20.65 9.90 -2.83
N PRO A 8 19.32 9.71 -2.77
CA PRO A 8 18.54 9.97 -1.57
C PRO A 8 18.69 8.84 -0.54
N ASP A 9 18.46 9.18 0.72
CA ASP A 9 18.26 8.21 1.80
C ASP A 9 16.80 7.71 1.80
N PHE A 10 16.62 6.42 1.49
CA PHE A 10 15.34 5.71 1.51
C PHE A 10 15.16 4.77 2.71
N THR A 11 16.01 4.84 3.72
CA THR A 11 15.90 4.00 4.93
C THR A 11 14.51 4.07 5.54
N HIS A 12 13.97 5.28 5.72
CA HIS A 12 12.63 5.49 6.26
C HIS A 12 11.52 4.95 5.34
N PHE A 13 11.64 5.16 4.03
CA PHE A 13 10.69 4.64 3.04
C PHE A 13 10.59 3.11 3.11
N TYR A 14 11.73 2.42 3.18
CA TYR A 14 11.77 0.97 3.30
C TYR A 14 11.27 0.49 4.68
N ALA A 15 11.55 1.22 5.75
CA ALA A 15 11.01 0.92 7.07
C ALA A 15 9.47 1.00 7.08
N GLN A 16 8.88 2.02 6.44
CA GLN A 16 7.43 2.13 6.27
C GLN A 16 6.87 0.96 5.45
N TYR A 17 7.53 0.57 4.36
CA TYR A 17 7.14 -0.60 3.56
C TYR A 17 7.19 -1.90 4.38
N ALA A 18 8.23 -2.12 5.19
CA ALA A 18 8.31 -3.28 6.06
C ALA A 18 7.18 -3.28 7.12
N SER A 19 6.77 -2.09 7.61
CA SER A 19 5.76 -1.95 8.66
C SER A 19 4.36 -2.44 8.27
N ILE A 20 4.05 -2.53 6.97
CA ILE A 20 2.77 -3.05 6.48
C ILE A 20 2.75 -4.57 6.29
N LYS A 21 3.84 -5.25 6.66
CA LYS A 21 4.03 -6.71 6.54
C LYS A 21 3.68 -7.23 5.13
N PRO A 22 4.47 -6.88 4.10
CA PRO A 22 4.09 -7.08 2.70
C PRO A 22 4.37 -8.52 2.21
N TRP A 23 3.81 -9.51 2.90
CA TRP A 23 3.84 -10.93 2.55
C TRP A 23 2.47 -11.55 2.84
N LEU A 24 2.19 -12.70 2.23
CA LEU A 24 0.94 -13.43 2.42
C LEU A 24 0.84 -13.92 3.87
N GLN A 25 -0.26 -13.60 4.54
CA GLN A 25 -0.52 -14.05 5.90
C GLN A 25 -1.85 -14.82 5.96
N THR A 26 -1.80 -16.03 6.53
CA THR A 26 -2.95 -16.93 6.65
C THR A 26 -2.94 -17.63 8.00
N VAL A 27 -4.11 -17.80 8.60
CA VAL A 27 -4.35 -18.66 9.77
C VAL A 27 -4.68 -20.09 9.34
N THR A 28 -5.30 -20.27 8.17
CA THR A 28 -5.62 -21.58 7.62
C THR A 28 -4.33 -22.28 7.16
N PRO A 29 -4.10 -23.56 7.52
CA PRO A 29 -2.95 -24.32 7.03
C PRO A 29 -2.87 -24.36 5.50
N THR A 30 -1.65 -24.44 4.97
CA THR A 30 -1.44 -24.65 3.53
C THR A 30 -2.09 -25.96 3.10
N PRO A 31 -2.90 -25.99 2.02
CA PRO A 31 -3.44 -27.23 1.50
C PRO A 31 -2.33 -28.25 1.22
N SER A 32 -2.45 -29.47 1.77
CA SER A 32 -1.41 -30.50 1.64
C SER A 32 -1.16 -30.83 0.17
N GLY A 33 0.07 -30.57 -0.30
CA GLY A 33 0.51 -30.85 -1.66
C GLY A 33 -0.21 -30.06 -2.75
N LYS A 34 -0.90 -28.96 -2.43
CA LYS A 34 -1.68 -28.15 -3.38
C LYS A 34 -1.48 -26.65 -3.17
N GLU A 35 -1.70 -25.88 -4.22
CA GLU A 35 -1.76 -24.42 -4.16
C GLU A 35 -3.01 -23.88 -3.45
N ARG A 36 -2.95 -22.61 -3.01
CA ARG A 36 -4.15 -21.86 -2.62
C ARG A 36 -4.90 -21.46 -3.89
N LEU A 37 -6.18 -21.83 -3.96
CA LEU A 37 -7.03 -21.50 -5.10
C LEU A 37 -7.34 -20.00 -5.13
N GLN A 38 -7.31 -19.43 -6.33
CA GLN A 38 -7.69 -18.05 -6.62
C GLN A 38 -8.35 -18.02 -8.00
N SER A 39 -9.56 -17.46 -8.10
CA SER A 39 -10.24 -17.34 -9.39
C SER A 39 -9.59 -16.26 -10.27
N PRO A 40 -9.76 -16.29 -11.60
CA PRO A 40 -9.28 -15.23 -12.48
C PRO A 40 -9.76 -13.83 -12.06
N GLU A 41 -11.03 -13.70 -11.65
CA GLU A 41 -11.63 -12.44 -11.22
C GLU A 41 -11.04 -11.95 -9.89
N GLN A 42 -10.67 -12.86 -8.98
CA GLN A 42 -9.97 -12.51 -7.75
C GLN A 42 -8.54 -12.06 -8.04
N ARG A 43 -7.85 -12.73 -8.98
CA ARG A 43 -6.48 -12.38 -9.39
C ARG A 43 -6.44 -11.03 -10.11
N GLU A 44 -7.41 -10.74 -10.97
CA GLU A 44 -7.51 -9.49 -11.73
C GLU A 44 -7.57 -8.26 -10.82
N ARG A 45 -8.13 -8.38 -9.60
CA ARG A 45 -8.12 -7.30 -8.59
C ARG A 45 -6.71 -6.83 -8.19
N LEU A 46 -5.69 -7.65 -8.45
CA LEU A 46 -4.29 -7.31 -8.15
C LEU A 46 -3.61 -6.54 -9.29
N ASP A 47 -4.18 -6.54 -10.50
CA ASP A 47 -3.62 -5.78 -11.63
C ASP A 47 -3.66 -4.28 -11.34
N GLY A 48 -2.55 -3.61 -11.64
CA GLY A 48 -2.31 -2.22 -11.26
C GLY A 48 -1.79 -2.03 -9.82
N LEU A 49 -1.60 -3.11 -9.05
CA LEU A 49 -1.07 -3.09 -7.69
C LEU A 49 0.30 -3.77 -7.58
N TYR A 50 0.45 -5.02 -8.07
CA TYR A 50 1.70 -5.78 -7.88
C TYR A 50 2.85 -5.29 -8.78
N GLU A 51 2.55 -4.53 -9.83
CA GLU A 51 3.50 -4.00 -10.82
C GLU A 51 4.31 -2.81 -10.28
N CYS A 52 4.03 -2.35 -9.06
CA CYS A 52 4.76 -1.29 -8.40
C CYS A 52 6.22 -1.71 -8.17
N ILE A 53 7.14 -0.90 -8.67
CA ILE A 53 8.59 -1.16 -8.62
C ILE A 53 9.29 -0.49 -7.42
N LEU A 54 8.53 -0.02 -6.43
CA LEU A 54 9.04 0.67 -5.23
C LEU A 54 10.04 1.81 -5.50
N CYS A 55 9.89 2.53 -6.62
CA CYS A 55 10.77 3.64 -7.01
C CYS A 55 10.62 4.92 -6.16
N ALA A 56 9.66 4.96 -5.23
CA ALA A 56 9.29 6.11 -4.40
C ALA A 56 8.80 7.39 -5.12
N CYS A 57 8.81 7.48 -6.46
CA CYS A 57 8.41 8.67 -7.22
C CYS A 57 7.04 9.23 -6.79
N CYS A 58 6.04 8.36 -6.60
CA CYS A 58 4.71 8.79 -6.19
C CYS A 58 4.69 9.36 -4.77
N SER A 59 5.50 8.82 -3.85
CA SER A 59 5.61 9.32 -2.48
C SER A 59 6.38 10.63 -2.43
N THR A 60 7.50 10.73 -3.14
CA THR A 60 8.31 11.95 -3.21
C THR A 60 7.67 13.07 -4.03
N ALA A 61 6.60 12.79 -4.79
CA ALA A 61 5.77 13.81 -5.46
C ALA A 61 4.55 14.26 -4.62
N CYS A 62 4.26 13.61 -3.49
CA CYS A 62 3.08 13.88 -2.69
C CYS A 62 3.35 14.97 -1.63
N PRO A 63 2.68 16.14 -1.68
CA PRO A 63 2.91 17.20 -0.71
C PRO A 63 2.63 16.78 0.73
N SER A 64 1.63 15.93 0.95
CA SER A 64 1.33 15.44 2.30
C SER A 64 2.45 14.58 2.88
N TYR A 65 3.16 13.83 2.02
CA TYR A 65 4.34 13.07 2.42
C TYR A 65 5.52 13.98 2.72
N TRP A 66 5.68 15.12 2.02
CA TRP A 66 6.74 16.09 2.36
C TRP A 66 6.60 16.62 3.79
N TRP A 67 5.37 16.88 4.22
CA TRP A 67 5.10 17.49 5.53
C TRP A 67 4.95 16.48 6.68
N ASN A 68 4.61 15.23 6.39
CA ASN A 68 4.25 14.25 7.42
C ASN A 68 4.90 12.88 7.17
N ALA A 69 6.05 12.80 6.50
CA ALA A 69 6.69 11.52 6.14
C ALA A 69 6.94 10.63 7.36
N ASP A 70 7.19 11.20 8.53
CA ASP A 70 7.43 10.49 9.79
C ASP A 70 6.24 9.59 10.20
N ARG A 71 5.01 9.98 9.86
CA ARG A 71 3.79 9.26 10.26
C ARG A 71 2.90 8.80 9.11
N PHE A 72 2.78 9.61 8.06
CA PHE A 72 2.03 9.24 6.86
C PHE A 72 2.83 8.25 6.03
N LEU A 73 2.24 7.09 5.75
CA LEU A 73 2.93 6.00 5.03
C LEU A 73 3.25 6.35 3.57
N GLY A 74 2.48 7.27 2.98
CA GLY A 74 2.67 7.69 1.61
C GLY A 74 2.06 6.72 0.57
N PRO A 75 1.89 7.20 -0.67
CA PRO A 75 1.16 6.49 -1.70
C PRO A 75 1.77 5.16 -2.15
N ALA A 76 3.09 5.02 -2.21
CA ALA A 76 3.69 3.74 -2.60
C ALA A 76 3.37 2.63 -1.59
N VAL A 77 3.55 2.93 -0.30
CA VAL A 77 3.30 1.99 0.80
C VAL A 77 1.81 1.69 0.93
N LEU A 78 0.95 2.70 0.81
CA LEU A 78 -0.51 2.48 0.87
C LEU A 78 -1.04 1.71 -0.35
N LEU A 79 -0.48 1.88 -1.55
CA LEU A 79 -0.80 1.01 -2.69
C LEU A 79 -0.44 -0.45 -2.38
N GLN A 80 0.73 -0.68 -1.77
CA GLN A 80 1.15 -2.03 -1.38
C GLN A 80 0.34 -2.59 -0.20
N ALA A 81 -0.11 -1.75 0.73
CA ALA A 81 -1.04 -2.19 1.78
C ALA A 81 -2.36 -2.67 1.16
N TYR A 82 -2.90 -1.90 0.21
CA TYR A 82 -4.10 -2.30 -0.52
C TYR A 82 -3.90 -3.58 -1.34
N ARG A 83 -2.73 -3.77 -1.94
CA ARG A 83 -2.36 -5.01 -2.66
C ARG A 83 -2.54 -6.27 -1.82
N TRP A 84 -2.33 -6.19 -0.50
CA TRP A 84 -2.55 -7.31 0.41
C TRP A 84 -3.98 -7.37 0.93
N LEU A 85 -4.62 -6.22 1.17
CA LEU A 85 -6.06 -6.16 1.50
C LEU A 85 -6.96 -6.71 0.38
N ALA A 86 -6.54 -6.60 -0.88
CA ALA A 86 -7.28 -7.05 -2.05
C ALA A 86 -6.96 -8.51 -2.45
N ASP A 87 -5.93 -9.14 -1.88
CA ASP A 87 -5.54 -10.52 -2.22
C ASP A 87 -6.48 -11.51 -1.52
N SER A 88 -7.29 -12.24 -2.30
CA SER A 88 -8.27 -13.21 -1.77
C SER A 88 -7.67 -14.33 -0.94
N ARG A 89 -6.35 -14.51 -0.99
CA ARG A 89 -5.62 -15.55 -0.27
C ARG A 89 -5.13 -15.06 1.10
N ASP A 90 -5.10 -13.76 1.36
CA ASP A 90 -4.66 -13.19 2.63
C ASP A 90 -5.84 -13.16 3.63
N GLU A 91 -5.61 -13.64 4.84
CA GLU A 91 -6.66 -13.79 5.86
C GLU A 91 -6.54 -12.72 6.96
N MET A 92 -5.62 -11.75 6.82
CA MET A 92 -5.33 -10.76 7.87
C MET A 92 -5.93 -9.39 7.58
N THR A 93 -6.99 -9.31 6.76
CA THR A 93 -7.63 -8.03 6.38
C THR A 93 -7.97 -7.17 7.59
N GLY A 94 -8.52 -7.75 8.66
CA GLY A 94 -8.86 -7.02 9.90
C GLY A 94 -7.64 -6.37 10.55
N GLU A 95 -6.58 -7.15 10.81
CA GLU A 95 -5.34 -6.65 11.41
C GLU A 95 -4.63 -5.63 10.52
N ARG A 96 -4.66 -5.83 9.20
CA ARG A 96 -4.07 -4.88 8.24
C ARG A 96 -4.81 -3.54 8.25
N LEU A 97 -6.14 -3.55 8.32
CA LEU A 97 -6.94 -2.32 8.45
C LEU A 97 -6.71 -1.63 9.79
N GLU A 98 -6.68 -2.38 10.89
CA GLU A 98 -6.37 -1.83 12.22
C GLU A 98 -4.98 -1.18 12.27
N ALA A 99 -3.98 -1.80 11.65
CA ALA A 99 -2.64 -1.21 11.52
C ALA A 99 -2.59 0.08 10.68
N LEU A 100 -3.65 0.43 9.96
CA LEU A 100 -3.80 1.68 9.21
C LEU A 100 -4.72 2.69 9.92
N GLU A 101 -5.40 2.27 10.99
CA GLU A 101 -6.37 3.04 11.76
C GLU A 101 -5.66 4.00 12.75
N ASP A 102 -4.86 4.92 12.19
CA ASP A 102 -4.20 6.02 12.90
C ASP A 102 -4.47 7.34 12.15
N PRO A 103 -4.64 8.49 12.84
CA PRO A 103 -4.98 9.76 12.20
C PRO A 103 -3.98 10.24 11.13
N PHE A 104 -2.78 9.67 11.08
CA PHE A 104 -1.72 10.06 10.16
C PHE A 104 -1.39 9.00 9.12
N ARG A 105 -1.32 7.72 9.50
CA ARG A 105 -0.86 6.61 8.62
C ARG A 105 -1.56 6.56 7.27
N LEU A 106 -2.89 6.74 7.27
CA LEU A 106 -3.75 6.72 6.07
C LEU A 106 -4.35 8.09 5.74
N TYR A 107 -4.87 8.79 6.75
CA TYR A 107 -5.80 9.90 6.56
C TYR A 107 -5.17 11.24 6.16
N ARG A 108 -3.84 11.32 6.09
CA ARG A 108 -3.12 12.47 5.51
C ARG A 108 -3.18 12.53 3.98
N CYS A 109 -3.74 11.51 3.32
CA CYS A 109 -4.06 11.61 1.90
C CYS A 109 -5.27 12.54 1.68
N HIS A 110 -5.03 13.73 1.13
CA HIS A 110 -6.07 14.71 0.76
C HIS A 110 -6.38 14.72 -0.74
N THR A 111 -6.18 13.60 -1.43
CA THR A 111 -6.56 13.43 -2.85
C THR A 111 -5.94 14.49 -3.78
N ILE A 112 -4.65 14.79 -3.57
CA ILE A 112 -3.88 15.76 -4.39
C ILE A 112 -3.57 15.19 -5.79
N MET A 113 -3.63 13.87 -5.96
CA MET A 113 -3.48 13.15 -7.24
C MET A 113 -2.09 13.17 -7.90
N ASN A 114 -1.12 13.95 -7.41
CA ASN A 114 0.26 13.90 -7.93
C ASN A 114 0.81 12.48 -8.05
N CYS A 115 0.54 11.62 -7.06
CA CYS A 115 1.03 10.24 -7.01
C CYS A 115 0.60 9.38 -8.21
N ALA A 116 -0.61 9.58 -8.73
CA ALA A 116 -1.09 8.88 -9.93
C ALA A 116 -0.46 9.48 -11.21
N ASN A 117 -0.35 10.81 -11.26
CA ASN A 117 0.20 11.51 -12.44
C ASN A 117 1.68 11.19 -12.69
N VAL A 118 2.49 11.03 -11.63
CA VAL A 118 3.94 10.82 -11.76
C VAL A 118 4.35 9.35 -11.79
N CYS A 119 3.43 8.39 -11.66
CA CYS A 119 3.80 6.99 -11.56
C CYS A 119 4.39 6.52 -12.90
N PRO A 120 5.67 6.10 -12.97
CA PRO A 120 6.31 5.71 -14.23
C PRO A 120 5.74 4.40 -14.80
N LYS A 121 4.95 3.67 -14.00
CA LYS A 121 4.26 2.43 -14.39
C LYS A 121 2.79 2.65 -14.72
N GLY A 122 2.29 3.90 -14.69
CA GLY A 122 0.89 4.22 -14.97
C GLY A 122 -0.09 3.70 -13.91
N LEU A 123 0.38 3.40 -12.70
CA LEU A 123 -0.46 2.88 -11.62
C LEU A 123 -1.22 4.01 -10.92
N SER A 124 -2.29 3.66 -10.20
CA SER A 124 -3.07 4.64 -9.43
C SER A 124 -3.03 4.38 -7.92
N PRO A 125 -1.96 4.86 -7.22
CA PRO A 125 -1.92 4.86 -5.76
C PRO A 125 -3.09 5.62 -5.12
N ALA A 126 -3.56 6.69 -5.77
CA ALA A 126 -4.70 7.46 -5.29
C ALA A 126 -5.97 6.61 -5.20
N LYS A 127 -6.25 5.80 -6.23
CA LYS A 127 -7.38 4.87 -6.23
C LYS A 127 -7.23 3.82 -5.12
N ALA A 128 -6.07 3.20 -4.99
CA ALA A 128 -5.80 2.24 -3.92
C ALA A 128 -6.04 2.82 -2.52
N ILE A 129 -5.58 4.05 -2.26
CA ILE A 129 -5.85 4.74 -0.98
C ILE A 129 -7.35 4.97 -0.76
N ALA A 130 -8.08 5.35 -1.79
CA ALA A 130 -9.53 5.55 -1.70
C ALA A 130 -10.26 4.23 -1.34
N GLU A 131 -9.85 3.12 -1.94
CA GLU A 131 -10.41 1.80 -1.60
C GLU A 131 -10.12 1.40 -0.16
N ILE A 132 -8.90 1.65 0.36
CA ILE A 132 -8.61 1.43 1.79
C ILE A 132 -9.55 2.27 2.66
N LYS A 133 -9.74 3.55 2.35
CA LYS A 133 -10.64 4.42 3.11
C LYS A 133 -12.08 3.92 3.09
N LYS A 134 -12.55 3.39 1.96
CA LYS A 134 -13.86 2.76 1.83
C LYS A 134 -13.98 1.53 2.74
N MET A 135 -12.99 0.64 2.71
CA MET A 135 -12.94 -0.53 3.60
C MET A 135 -12.94 -0.14 5.08
N GLN A 136 -12.26 0.94 5.46
CA GLN A 136 -12.31 1.45 6.84
C GLN A 136 -13.71 1.90 7.23
N VAL A 137 -14.43 2.61 6.35
CA VAL A 137 -15.82 3.03 6.62
C VAL A 137 -16.74 1.84 6.74
N GLU A 138 -16.61 0.84 5.85
CA GLU A 138 -17.40 -0.40 5.87
C GLU A 138 -17.15 -1.25 7.12
N LYS A 139 -15.95 -1.19 7.72
CA LYS A 139 -15.63 -1.86 8.99
C LYS A 139 -16.39 -1.25 10.18
N HIS A 140 -16.72 0.04 10.14
CA HIS A 140 -17.36 0.77 11.23
C HIS A 140 -18.89 0.91 11.10
N GLY A 141 -19.46 0.56 9.95
CA GLY A 141 -20.91 0.56 9.70
C GLY A 141 -21.53 -0.79 9.98
#